data_AF-A0A6L7IEB5-F1
#
_entry.id   AF-A0A6L7IEB5-F1
#
_cell.length_a   1.000
_cell.length_b   1.000
_cell.length_c   1.000
_cell.angle_alpha   90.00
_cell.angle_beta   90.00
_cell.angle_gamma   90.00
#
_symmetry.space_group_name_H-M   'P 1'
#
loop_
_entity.id
_entity.type
_entity.pdbx_description
1 polymer ?
#
loop_
_entity_poly.entity_id
_entity_poly.type
_entity_poly.pdbx_seq_one_letter_code
_entity_poly.pdbx_strand_id
1 'polypeptide(L)' 'MKAKTIDEAKSMAKEKSLETQYRDEAIYIIYCNRTEYFYVDTDSLIRLWERLIGYYENGKYTDAETNS' A
#
# COMPACT_ATOMS: atom_id res chain seq x y z
N MET A 1 -0.47 -3.53 -8.20
CA MET A 1 -1.18 -4.83 -8.05
C MET A 1 -2.49 -4.60 -7.30
N LYS A 2 -3.42 -5.57 -7.21
CA LYS A 2 -4.63 -5.42 -6.39
C LYS A 2 -5.05 -6.69 -5.65
N ALA A 3 -5.68 -6.52 -4.50
CA ALA A 3 -6.15 -7.56 -3.58
C ALA A 3 -7.59 -7.29 -3.12
N LYS A 4 -8.30 -8.34 -2.72
CA LYS A 4 -9.68 -8.21 -2.21
C LYS A 4 -9.71 -7.93 -0.72
N THR A 5 -8.73 -8.43 0.03
CA THR A 5 -8.62 -8.18 1.48
C THR A 5 -7.43 -7.30 1.81
N ILE A 6 -7.50 -6.64 2.97
CA ILE A 6 -6.38 -5.84 3.49
C ILE A 6 -5.17 -6.70 3.83
N ASP A 7 -5.37 -7.93 4.30
CA ASP A 7 -4.28 -8.84 4.69
C ASP A 7 -3.50 -9.32 3.47
N GLU A 8 -4.20 -9.66 2.38
CA GLU A 8 -3.57 -9.94 1.08
C GLU A 8 -2.75 -8.74 0.61
N ALA A 9 -3.33 -7.53 0.66
CA ALA A 9 -2.64 -6.32 0.24
C ALA A 9 -1.38 -6.05 1.08
N LYS A 10 -1.44 -6.27 2.40
CA LYS A 10 -0.29 -6.16 3.31
C LYS A 10 0.79 -7.18 3.00
N SER A 11 0.44 -8.44 2.73
CA SER A 11 1.42 -9.47 2.33
C SER A 11 2.12 -9.07 1.04
N MET A 12 1.35 -8.67 0.01
CA MET A 12 1.88 -8.25 -1.29
C MET A 12 2.78 -7.01 -1.18
N ALA A 13 2.38 -6.00 -0.41
CA ALA A 13 3.19 -4.80 -0.21
C ALA A 13 4.49 -5.10 0.54
N LYS A 14 4.43 -5.94 1.57
CA LYS A 14 5.61 -6.36 2.32
C LYS A 14 6.59 -7.12 1.46
N GLU A 15 6.14 -8.15 0.73
CA GLU A 15 6.97 -8.94 -0.17
C GLU A 15 7.66 -8.05 -1.20
N LYS A 16 6.90 -7.14 -1.82
CA LYS A 16 7.44 -6.20 -2.80
C LYS A 16 8.47 -5.23 -2.20
N SER A 17 8.24 -4.73 -0.99
CA SER A 17 9.18 -3.83 -0.29
C SER A 17 10.51 -4.49 0.10
N LEU A 18 10.61 -5.82 0.01
CA LEU A 18 11.84 -6.57 0.27
C LEU A 18 12.65 -6.83 -1.00
N GLU A 19 12.09 -6.56 -2.18
CA GLU A 19 12.80 -6.72 -3.45
C GLU A 19 13.85 -5.63 -3.62
N THR A 20 15.06 -6.00 -4.05
CA THR A 20 16.20 -5.08 -4.20
C THR A 20 15.90 -3.86 -5.07
N GLN A 21 14.99 -3.98 -6.05
CA GLN A 21 14.61 -2.91 -6.96
C GLN A 21 13.77 -1.81 -6.31
N TYR A 22 13.09 -2.09 -5.18
CA TYR A 22 12.28 -1.13 -4.43
C TYR A 22 12.92 -0.79 -3.07
N ARG A 23 14.24 -0.97 -2.96
CA ARG A 23 14.98 -0.63 -1.75
C ARG A 23 14.83 0.86 -1.47
N ASP A 24 14.53 1.20 -0.21
CA ASP A 24 14.32 2.57 0.24
C ASP A 24 13.15 3.29 -0.51
N GLU A 25 12.26 2.52 -1.15
CA GLU A 25 11.04 3.00 -1.80
C GLU A 25 9.80 2.53 -1.02
N ALA A 26 8.81 3.42 -0.91
CA ALA A 26 7.56 3.12 -0.23
C ALA A 26 6.59 2.36 -1.16
N ILE A 27 6.09 1.22 -0.68
CA ILE A 27 5.05 0.43 -1.32
C ILE A 27 3.72 0.70 -0.62
N TYR A 28 2.90 1.53 -1.23
CA TYR A 28 1.63 2.02 -0.71
C TYR A 28 0.50 1.01 -0.85
N ILE A 29 -0.40 0.99 0.13
CA ILE A 29 -1.66 0.26 0.13
C ILE A 29 -2.79 1.28 0.07
N ILE A 30 -3.58 1.24 -1.00
CA ILE A 30 -4.63 2.22 -1.28
C ILE A 30 -5.96 1.48 -1.45
N TYR A 31 -6.95 1.80 -0.62
CA TYR A 31 -8.30 1.26 -0.75
C TYR A 31 -9.15 2.13 -1.69
N CYS A 32 -9.79 1.54 -2.69
CA CYS A 32 -10.70 2.25 -3.58
C CYS A 32 -12.16 1.92 -3.26
N ASN A 33 -12.92 2.93 -2.82
CA ASN A 33 -14.33 2.78 -2.45
C ASN A 33 -15.23 2.39 -3.64
N ARG A 34 -14.83 2.69 -4.88
CA ARG A 34 -15.64 2.38 -6.08
C ARG A 34 -15.56 0.93 -6.50
N THR A 35 -14.39 0.31 -6.33
CA THR A 35 -14.14 -1.06 -6.80
C THR A 35 -14.09 -2.05 -5.65
N GLU A 36 -13.99 -1.56 -4.41
CA GLU A 36 -13.82 -2.35 -3.20
C GLU A 36 -12.61 -3.30 -3.33
N TYR A 37 -11.49 -2.73 -3.79
CA TYR A 37 -10.20 -3.41 -3.88
C TYR A 37 -9.14 -2.58 -3.17
N PHE A 38 -8.11 -3.28 -2.69
CA PHE A 38 -6.88 -2.69 -2.21
C PHE A 38 -5.85 -2.72 -3.34
N TYR A 39 -5.27 -1.58 -3.66
CA TYR A 39 -4.21 -1.42 -4.64
C TYR A 39 -2.87 -1.35 -3.92
N VAL A 40 -1.86 -2.01 -4.49
CA VAL A 40 -0.47 -1.99 -4.02
C VAL A 40 0.38 -1.32 -5.10
N ASP A 41 0.91 -0.15 -4.80
CA ASP A 41 1.59 0.72 -5.78
C ASP A 41 2.77 1.47 -5.16
N THR A 42 3.70 1.95 -5.98
CA THR A 42 4.80 2.85 -5.56
C THR A 42 4.39 4.32 -5.64
N ASP A 43 3.27 4.62 -6.29
CA ASP A 43 2.67 5.95 -6.30
C ASP A 43 1.67 6.11 -5.15
N SER A 44 1.79 7.21 -4.40
CA SER A 44 0.88 7.58 -3.31
C SER A 44 -0.24 8.53 -3.74
N LEU A 45 -0.30 8.90 -5.02
CA LEU A 45 -1.37 9.74 -5.55
C LEU A 45 -2.72 9.04 -5.42
N ILE A 46 -3.50 9.48 -4.44
CA ILE A 46 -4.87 8.99 -4.22
C ILE A 46 -5.91 9.94 -4.80
N ARG A 47 -6.97 9.36 -5.37
CA ARG A 47 -8.16 10.06 -5.84
C ARG A 47 -9.14 10.33 -4.69
N LEU A 48 -10.12 11.20 -4.93
CA LEU A 48 -11.17 11.56 -3.94
C LEU A 48 -11.94 10.35 -3.38
N TRP A 49 -12.07 9.27 -4.14
CA TRP A 49 -12.75 8.04 -3.74
C TRP A 49 -11.80 6.94 -3.27
N GLU A 50 -10.53 7.27 -3.05
CA GLU A 50 -9.50 6.37 -2.55
C GLU A 50 -9.07 6.79 -1.14
N ARG A 51 -8.63 5.82 -0.35
CA ARG A 51 -8.11 6.03 1.00
C ARG A 51 -6.75 5.37 1.10
N LEU A 52 -5.72 6.15 1.43
CA LEU A 52 -4.42 5.60 1.77
C LEU A 52 -4.52 4.85 3.10
N ILE A 53 -4.12 3.58 3.12
CA ILE A 53 -4.15 2.73 4.32
C ILE A 53 -2.81 2.79 5.05
N GLY A 54 -1.73 2.79 4.31
CA GLY A 54 -0.38 2.74 4.84
C GLY A 54 0.60 2.32 3.75
N TYR A 55 1.83 2.05 4.14
CA TYR A 55 2.86 1.60 3.21
C TYR A 55 3.88 0.71 3.90
N TYR A 56 4.64 -0.02 3.08
CA TYR A 56 5.83 -0.75 3.52
C TYR A 56 7.07 -0.14 2.89
N GLU A 57 8.13 0.00 3.68
CA GLU A 57 9.46 0.39 3.21
C GLU A 57 10.47 -0.58 3.82
N ASN A 58 11.28 -1.23 3.00
CA ASN A 58 12.27 -2.22 3.46
C ASN A 58 11.68 -3.29 4.41
N GLY A 59 10.44 -3.74 4.15
CA GLY A 59 9.73 -4.72 4.98
C GLY A 59 9.06 -4.17 6.25
N LYS A 60 9.20 -2.88 6.57
CA LYS A 60 8.60 -2.23 7.75
C LYS A 60 7.29 -1.52 7.37
N TYR A 61 6.22 -1.81 8.09
CA TYR A 61 4.92 -1.16 7.91
C TYR A 61 4.87 0.21 8.59
N THR A 62 4.26 1.17 7.91
CA THR A 62 3.88 2.48 8.44
C THR A 62 2.40 2.72 8.16
N ASP A 63 1.64 3.05 9.20
CA ASP A 63 0.22 3.34 9.07
C ASP A 63 -0.01 4.78 8.61
N ALA A 64 -0.94 4.98 7.68
CA ALA A 64 -1.25 6.31 7.16
C ALA A 64 -2.04 7.17 8.16
N GLU A 65 -2.75 6.57 9.11
CA GLU A 65 -3.52 7.31 10.13
C GLU A 65 -2.64 7.97 11.20
N THR A 66 -1.35 7.63 11.27
CA THR A 66 -0.43 8.12 12.32
C THR A 66 0.05 9.59 12.14
N ASN A 67 -0.43 10.33 11.14
CA ASN A 67 -0.05 11.73 10.87
C ASN A 67 -1.25 12.68 10.79
N SER A 68 -2.15 12.63 11.78
CA SER A 68 -3.16 13.68 12.03
C SER A 68 -2.78 14.52 13.24
#